data_AF-A0A9E2JUW5-F1
#
_entry.id   AF-A0A9E2JUW5-F1
#
_cell.length_a   1.000
_cell.length_b   1.000
_cell.length_c   1.000
_cell.angle_alpha   90.00
_cell.angle_beta   90.00
_cell.angle_gamma   90.00
#
_symmetry.space_group_name_H-M   'P 1'
#
loop_
_entity.id
_entity.type
_entity.pdbx_description
1 polymer ?
#
loop_
_entity_poly.entity_id
_entity_poly.type
_entity_poly.pdbx_seq_one_letter_code
_entity_poly.pdbx_strand_id
1 'polypeptide(L)'
;MDRITEIIADALGQSRLVRKCLDEKIIPMLDTQHKTFAGDISRRISSRNIVNEAFLRDIETLIIRFGDEVASETSYAWRGHEHDPECGYSVPVHTERAGALRLVQDELVELATLVQSALDAAEACVIANKLFDT
;
A
#
# COMPACT_ATOMS: atom_id res chain seq x y z
N MET A 1 -21.72 2.37 -15.98
CA MET A 1 -20.39 2.07 -16.54
C MET A 1 -20.12 0.60 -16.24
N ASP A 2 -19.25 -0.08 -16.98
CA ASP A 2 -18.88 -1.46 -16.63
C ASP A 2 -18.14 -1.47 -15.28
N ARG A 3 -18.53 -2.37 -14.36
CA ARG A 3 -18.00 -2.41 -12.98
C ARG A 3 -16.50 -2.65 -12.94
N ILE A 4 -15.98 -3.46 -13.87
CA ILE A 4 -14.53 -3.69 -14.00
C ILE A 4 -13.81 -2.40 -14.39
N THR A 5 -14.38 -1.65 -15.35
CA THR A 5 -13.82 -0.38 -15.79
C THR A 5 -13.74 0.64 -14.66
N GLU A 6 -14.74 0.69 -13.77
CA GLU A 6 -14.73 1.55 -12.57
C GLU A 6 -13.58 1.18 -11.62
N ILE A 7 -13.45 -0.10 -11.27
CA ILE A 7 -12.40 -0.58 -10.35
C ILE A 7 -11.00 -0.31 -10.94
N ILE A 8 -10.81 -0.51 -12.24
CA ILE A 8 -9.54 -0.21 -12.92
C ILE A 8 -9.26 1.29 -12.90
N ALA A 9 -10.26 2.14 -13.11
CA ALA A 9 -10.09 3.59 -13.04
C ALA A 9 -9.65 4.03 -11.64
N ASP A 10 -10.25 3.47 -10.60
CA ASP A 10 -9.89 3.72 -9.20
C ASP A 10 -8.46 3.25 -8.90
N ALA A 11 -8.10 2.03 -9.31
CA ALA A 11 -6.74 1.51 -9.17
C ALA A 11 -5.70 2.40 -9.88
N LEU A 12 -6.01 2.91 -11.07
CA LEU A 12 -5.16 3.84 -11.80
C LEU A 12 -5.05 5.19 -11.09
N GLY A 13 -6.14 5.70 -10.51
CA GLY A 13 -6.14 6.90 -9.68
C GLY A 13 -5.21 6.76 -8.48
N GLN A 14 -5.43 5.70 -7.70
CA GLN A 14 -4.66 5.40 -6.50
C GLN A 14 -3.18 5.15 -6.80
N SER A 15 -2.87 4.48 -7.91
CA SER A 15 -1.48 4.23 -8.32
C SER A 15 -0.69 5.52 -8.52
N ARG A 16 -1.31 6.59 -9.03
CA ARG A 16 -0.62 7.89 -9.21
C ARG A 16 -0.26 8.52 -7.88
N LEU A 17 -1.13 8.40 -6.89
CA LEU A 17 -0.88 8.90 -5.54
C LEU A 17 0.27 8.12 -4.89
N VAL A 18 0.21 6.79 -4.94
CA VAL A 18 1.29 5.91 -4.45
C VAL A 18 2.61 6.26 -5.12
N ARG A 19 2.65 6.38 -6.45
CA ARG A 19 3.86 6.76 -7.17
C ARG A 19 4.42 8.10 -6.71
N LYS A 20 3.57 9.12 -6.56
CA LYS A 20 3.99 10.44 -6.08
C LYS A 20 4.67 10.32 -4.70
N CYS A 21 4.05 9.57 -3.78
CA CYS A 21 4.61 9.30 -2.46
C CYS A 21 5.94 8.55 -2.53
N LEU A 22 6.04 7.52 -3.38
CA LEU A 22 7.26 6.74 -3.57
C LEU A 22 8.39 7.60 -4.13
N ASP A 23 8.15 8.34 -5.20
CA ASP A 23 9.17 9.12 -5.91
C ASP A 23 9.64 10.33 -5.09
N GLU A 24 8.72 11.08 -4.46
CA GLU A 24 9.04 12.33 -3.78
C GLU A 24 9.56 12.13 -2.35
N LYS A 25 9.10 11.09 -1.65
CA LYS A 25 9.37 10.93 -0.21
C LYS A 25 10.13 9.65 0.10
N ILE A 26 9.63 8.49 -0.34
CA ILE A 26 10.11 7.20 0.17
C ILE A 26 11.41 6.74 -0.48
N ILE A 27 11.51 6.72 -1.81
CA ILE A 27 12.73 6.27 -2.50
C ILE A 27 13.96 7.09 -2.09
N PRO A 28 13.90 8.43 -1.90
CA PRO A 28 15.03 9.19 -1.38
C PRO A 28 15.53 8.72 -0.02
N MET A 29 14.62 8.36 0.90
CA MET A 29 14.96 7.97 2.28
C MET A 29 15.41 6.52 2.43
N LEU A 30 14.97 5.60 1.56
CA LEU A 30 15.30 4.17 1.68
C LEU A 30 16.80 3.87 1.53
N ASP A 31 17.26 2.74 2.07
CA ASP A 31 18.61 2.24 1.80
C ASP A 31 18.75 1.75 0.37
N THR A 32 19.97 1.75 -0.19
CA THR A 32 20.24 1.46 -1.61
C THR A 32 19.60 0.14 -2.10
N GLN A 33 19.59 -0.89 -1.26
CA GLN A 33 18.96 -2.18 -1.58
C GLN A 33 17.43 -2.06 -1.74
N HIS A 34 16.77 -1.23 -0.94
CA HIS A 34 15.32 -1.02 -0.95
C HIS A 34 14.88 -0.01 -2.02
N LYS A 35 15.76 0.92 -2.41
CA LYS A 35 15.50 1.89 -3.49
C LYS A 35 15.16 1.22 -4.81
N THR A 36 15.88 0.15 -5.16
CA THR A 36 15.68 -0.56 -6.43
C THR A 36 14.29 -1.18 -6.49
N PHE A 37 13.89 -1.90 -5.43
CA PHE A 37 12.59 -2.56 -5.36
C PHE A 37 11.42 -1.57 -5.40
N ALA A 38 11.47 -0.50 -4.59
CA ALA A 38 10.47 0.56 -4.63
C ALA A 38 10.45 1.31 -5.97
N GLY A 39 11.63 1.51 -6.59
CA GLY A 39 11.78 2.11 -7.91
C GLY A 39 11.17 1.28 -9.03
N ASP A 40 11.29 -0.05 -8.97
CA ASP A 40 10.67 -0.95 -9.94
C ASP A 40 9.14 -0.90 -9.85
N ILE A 41 8.57 -0.84 -8.65
CA ILE A 41 7.12 -0.63 -8.45
C ILE A 41 6.69 0.72 -9.05
N SER A 42 7.41 1.81 -8.74
CA SER A 42 7.14 3.14 -9.32
C SER A 42 7.20 3.13 -10.86
N ARG A 43 8.18 2.43 -11.44
CA ARG A 43 8.31 2.27 -12.89
C ARG A 43 7.12 1.51 -13.48
N ARG A 44 6.65 0.43 -12.83
CA ARG A 44 5.47 -0.34 -13.28
C ARG A 44 4.19 0.48 -13.21
N ILE A 45 4.03 1.31 -12.18
CA ILE A 45 2.94 2.29 -12.10
C ILE A 45 3.01 3.27 -13.29
N SER A 46 4.21 3.78 -13.58
CA SER A 46 4.44 4.73 -14.68
C SER A 46 4.04 4.16 -16.04
N SER A 47 4.34 2.88 -16.29
CA SER A 47 3.96 2.17 -17.52
C SER A 47 2.53 1.64 -17.51
N ARG A 48 1.74 1.91 -16.45
CA ARG A 48 0.38 1.41 -16.24
C ARG A 48 0.28 -0.11 -16.21
N ASN A 49 1.38 -0.80 -15.93
CA ASN A 49 1.43 -2.25 -15.84
C ASN A 49 1.16 -2.71 -14.40
N ILE A 50 -0.06 -2.40 -13.92
CA ILE A 50 -0.45 -2.55 -12.50
C ILE A 50 -1.51 -3.63 -12.25
N VAL A 51 -2.34 -3.98 -13.23
CA VAL A 51 -3.42 -4.96 -13.03
C VAL A 51 -2.92 -6.35 -13.42
N ASN A 52 -2.11 -6.96 -12.57
CA ASN A 52 -1.62 -8.34 -12.70
C ASN A 52 -1.15 -8.89 -11.36
N GLU A 53 -1.16 -10.22 -11.20
CA GLU A 53 -0.75 -10.88 -9.96
C GLU A 53 0.69 -10.56 -9.54
N ALA A 54 1.62 -10.45 -10.50
CA ALA A 54 3.01 -10.15 -10.18
C ALA A 54 3.17 -8.74 -9.58
N PHE A 55 2.31 -7.78 -9.97
CA PHE A 55 2.31 -6.44 -9.39
C PHE A 55 1.73 -6.46 -7.99
N LEU A 56 0.62 -7.17 -7.81
CA LEU A 56 -0.02 -7.32 -6.52
C LEU A 56 0.94 -7.92 -5.48
N ARG A 57 1.60 -9.04 -5.81
CA ARG A 57 2.57 -9.69 -4.91
C ARG A 57 3.74 -8.78 -4.52
N ASP A 58 4.23 -7.99 -5.47
CA ASP A 58 5.31 -7.04 -5.22
C ASP A 58 4.86 -5.92 -4.28
N ILE A 59 3.64 -5.40 -4.46
CA ILE A 59 3.06 -4.40 -3.55
C ILE A 59 2.84 -4.99 -2.15
N GLU A 60 2.27 -6.18 -2.03
CA GLU A 60 2.07 -6.85 -0.75
C GLU A 60 3.40 -7.06 -0.02
N THR A 61 4.44 -7.45 -0.77
CA THR A 61 5.81 -7.56 -0.24
C THR A 61 6.33 -6.21 0.27
N LEU A 62 6.06 -5.12 -0.45
CA LEU A 62 6.46 -3.77 -0.02
C LEU A 62 5.69 -3.33 1.24
N ILE A 63 4.38 -3.60 1.31
CA ILE A 63 3.53 -3.30 2.47
C ILE A 63 4.07 -3.98 3.72
N ILE A 64 4.42 -5.27 3.63
CA ILE A 64 4.95 -6.04 4.76
C ILE A 64 6.29 -5.44 5.21
N ARG A 65 7.20 -5.19 4.26
CA ARG A 65 8.52 -4.60 4.58
C ARG A 65 8.42 -3.25 5.28
N PHE A 66 7.55 -2.36 4.78
CA PHE A 66 7.34 -1.07 5.44
C PHE A 66 6.70 -1.24 6.82
N GLY A 67 5.81 -2.22 6.99
CA GLY A 67 5.24 -2.56 8.30
C GLY A 67 6.29 -3.00 9.31
N ASP A 68 7.19 -3.88 8.90
CA ASP A 68 8.29 -4.36 9.75
C ASP A 68 9.24 -3.22 10.14
N GLU A 69 9.56 -2.34 9.18
CA GLU A 69 10.43 -1.19 9.42
C GLU A 69 9.78 -0.16 10.35
N VAL A 70 8.50 0.17 10.13
CA VAL A 70 7.72 1.04 11.01
C VAL A 70 7.65 0.44 12.41
N ALA A 71 7.42 -0.85 12.55
CA ALA A 71 7.38 -1.53 13.84
C ALA A 71 8.73 -1.45 14.57
N SER A 72 9.85 -1.62 13.84
CA SER A 72 11.20 -1.53 14.41
C SER A 72 11.57 -0.13 14.91
N GLU A 73 10.99 0.90 14.30
CA GLU A 73 11.18 2.31 14.65
C GLU A 73 10.05 2.90 15.51
N THR A 74 9.12 2.05 15.97
CA THR A 74 8.05 2.46 16.88
C THR A 74 8.45 2.17 18.32
N SER A 75 8.53 3.23 19.11
CA SER A 75 8.65 3.14 20.57
C SER A 75 7.31 3.47 21.22
N TYR A 76 7.17 3.20 22.51
CA TYR A 76 5.96 3.56 23.25
C TYR A 76 6.31 4.51 24.38
N ALA A 77 5.61 5.64 24.44
CA ALA A 77 5.69 6.57 25.56
C ALA A 77 4.45 6.44 26.43
N TRP A 78 4.63 6.47 27.75
CA TRP A 78 3.52 6.53 28.68
C TRP A 78 2.96 7.95 28.73
N ARG A 79 1.67 8.10 28.47
CA ARG A 79 0.95 9.36 28.65
C ARG A 79 0.02 9.23 29.85
N GLY A 80 0.34 9.94 30.93
CA GLY A 80 -0.54 10.04 32.08
C GLY A 80 -1.84 10.74 31.71
N HIS A 81 -2.96 10.32 32.30
CA HIS A 81 -4.22 11.03 32.15
C HIS A 81 -4.15 12.38 32.87
N GLU A 82 -4.70 13.44 32.26
CA GLU A 82 -4.56 14.82 32.76
C GLU A 82 -5.08 15.02 34.20
N HIS A 83 -6.02 14.17 34.63
CA HIS A 83 -6.64 14.25 35.96
C HIS A 83 -6.28 13.09 36.89
N ASP A 84 -5.55 12.08 36.41
CA ASP A 84 -5.09 10.95 37.22
C ASP A 84 -3.76 10.42 36.66
N PRO A 85 -2.60 10.87 37.21
CA PRO A 85 -1.29 10.48 36.71
C PRO A 85 -0.97 8.98 36.86
N GLU A 86 -1.66 8.27 37.76
CA GLU A 86 -1.49 6.82 37.96
C GLU A 86 -2.28 6.00 36.92
N CYS A 87 -3.34 6.58 36.34
CA CYS A 87 -4.06 6.03 35.21
C CYS A 87 -3.54 6.64 33.90
N GLY A 88 -2.71 5.92 33.15
CA GLY A 88 -2.22 6.37 31.84
C GLY A 88 -2.43 5.32 30.75
N TYR A 89 -2.02 5.66 29.54
CA TYR A 89 -2.00 4.74 28.41
C TYR A 89 -0.70 4.90 27.62
N SER A 90 -0.26 3.79 27.02
CA SER A 90 0.88 3.79 26.12
C SER A 90 0.48 4.36 24.76
N VAL A 91 1.23 5.34 24.27
CA VAL A 91 1.05 5.94 22.95
C VAL A 91 2.25 5.58 22.08
N PRO A 92 2.03 5.11 20.83
CA PRO A 92 3.14 4.88 19.92
C PRO A 92 3.80 6.21 19.56
N VAL A 93 5.12 6.24 19.64
CA VAL A 93 5.98 7.34 19.22
C VAL A 93 6.86 6.83 18.09
N HIS A 94 6.72 7.49 16.94
CA HIS A 94 7.40 7.15 15.71
C HIS A 94 8.52 8.14 15.44
N THR A 95 9.61 7.67 14.82
CA THR A 95 10.54 8.56 14.12
C THR A 95 9.82 9.25 12.94
N GLU A 96 10.39 10.34 12.42
CA GLU A 96 9.87 10.99 11.22
C GLU A 96 9.82 10.03 10.02
N ARG A 97 10.83 9.16 9.91
CA ARG A 97 10.92 8.11 8.88
C ARG A 97 9.79 7.10 9.01
N ALA A 98 9.56 6.55 10.20
CA ALA A 98 8.48 5.61 10.45
C ALA A 98 7.10 6.24 10.21
N GLY A 99 6.92 7.51 10.58
CA GLY A 99 5.71 8.27 10.26
C GLY A 99 5.47 8.38 8.75
N ALA A 100 6.51 8.68 7.97
CA ALA A 100 6.42 8.78 6.52
C ALA A 100 6.13 7.41 5.86
N LEU A 101 6.81 6.34 6.29
CA LEU A 101 6.60 4.98 5.79
C LEU A 101 5.17 4.50 6.05
N ARG A 102 4.64 4.77 7.25
CA ARG A 102 3.27 4.41 7.63
C ARG A 102 2.22 5.07 6.73
N LEU A 103 2.37 6.38 6.47
CA LEU A 103 1.44 7.09 5.57
C LEU A 103 1.41 6.47 4.17
N VAL A 104 2.56 6.06 3.64
CA VAL A 104 2.62 5.44 2.32
C VAL A 104 2.15 3.98 2.34
N GLN A 105 2.33 3.29 3.46
CA GLN A 105 1.82 1.94 3.65
C GLN A 105 0.28 1.91 3.52
N ASP A 106 -0.43 2.86 4.11
CA ASP A 106 -1.90 2.94 4.00
C ASP A 106 -2.34 3.07 2.52
N GLU A 107 -1.67 3.94 1.77
CA GLU A 107 -1.95 4.16 0.34
C GLU A 107 -1.62 2.92 -0.52
N LEU A 108 -0.57 2.17 -0.15
CA LEU A 108 -0.19 0.91 -0.80
C LEU A 108 -1.23 -0.18 -0.53
N VAL A 109 -1.78 -0.27 0.69
CA VAL A 109 -2.84 -1.23 1.05
C VAL A 109 -4.10 -0.95 0.24
N GLU A 110 -4.48 0.30 0.07
CA GLU A 110 -5.62 0.68 -0.77
C GLU A 110 -5.37 0.30 -2.24
N LEU A 111 -4.17 0.56 -2.77
CA LEU A 111 -3.81 0.15 -4.13
C LEU A 111 -3.87 -1.38 -4.31
N ALA A 112 -3.33 -2.14 -3.36
CA ALA A 112 -3.37 -3.61 -3.39
C ALA A 112 -4.82 -4.11 -3.43
N THR A 113 -5.69 -3.54 -2.60
CA THR A 113 -7.12 -3.88 -2.53
C THR A 113 -7.83 -3.64 -3.87
N LEU A 114 -7.55 -2.51 -4.51
CA LEU A 114 -8.13 -2.16 -5.82
C LEU A 114 -7.61 -3.08 -6.94
N VAL A 115 -6.31 -3.39 -6.94
CA VAL A 115 -5.72 -4.34 -7.91
C VAL A 115 -6.31 -5.74 -7.73
N GLN A 116 -6.39 -6.24 -6.49
CA GLN A 116 -7.02 -7.52 -6.18
C GLN A 116 -8.48 -7.54 -6.67
N SER A 117 -9.25 -6.50 -6.35
CA SER A 117 -10.64 -6.38 -6.79
C SER A 117 -10.78 -6.39 -8.32
N ALA A 118 -9.85 -5.77 -9.04
CA ALA A 118 -9.85 -5.79 -10.50
C ALA A 118 -9.56 -7.19 -11.07
N LEU A 119 -8.63 -7.92 -10.46
CA LEU A 119 -8.30 -9.30 -10.83
C LEU A 119 -9.47 -10.25 -10.56
N ASP A 120 -10.09 -10.14 -9.38
CA ASP A 120 -11.24 -10.95 -8.99
C ASP A 120 -12.44 -10.69 -9.90
N ALA A 121 -12.69 -9.44 -10.27
CA ALA A 121 -13.77 -9.09 -11.18
C ALA A 121 -13.53 -9.66 -12.59
N ALA A 122 -12.28 -9.64 -13.08
CA ALA A 122 -11.93 -10.24 -14.36
C ALA A 122 -12.13 -11.77 -14.34
N GLU A 123 -11.70 -12.45 -13.29
CA GLU A 123 -11.90 -13.90 -13.12
C GLU A 123 -13.39 -14.25 -13.00
N ALA A 124 -14.17 -13.45 -12.26
CA ALA A 124 -15.61 -13.62 -12.14
C ALA A 124 -16.31 -13.55 -13.50
N CYS A 125 -15.90 -12.65 -14.40
CA CYS A 125 -16.41 -12.60 -15.76
C CYS A 125 -16.09 -13.87 -16.56
N VAL A 126 -14.87 -14.41 -16.42
CA VAL A 126 -14.48 -15.66 -17.08
C VAL A 126 -15.33 -16.83 -16.58
N ILE A 127 -15.54 -16.94 -15.27
CA ILE A 127 -16.36 -17.99 -14.65
C ILE A 127 -17.82 -17.86 -15.09
N ALA A 128 -18.37 -16.64 -15.07
CA ALA A 128 -19.75 -16.39 -15.47
C ALA A 128 -19.99 -16.76 -16.94
N ASN A 129 -19.10 -16.37 -17.85
CA ASN A 129 -19.23 -16.72 -19.26
C ASN A 129 -19.22 -18.24 -19.49
N LYS A 130 -18.38 -18.99 -18.76
CA LYS A 130 -18.37 -20.46 -18.82
C LYS A 130 -19.69 -21.11 -18.36
N LEU A 131 -20.46 -20.45 -17.49
CA LEU A 131 -21.76 -20.95 -17.03
C LEU A 131 -22.88 -20.69 -18.05
N PHE A 132 -22.81 -19.58 -18.78
CA PHE A 132 -23.82 -19.21 -19.79
C PHE A 132 -23.59 -19.86 -21.16
N ASP A 133 -22.37 -20.34 -21.44
CA ASP A 133 -22.02 -21.09 -22.64
C ASP A 133 -22.33 -22.61 -22.53
N THR A 134 -23.02 -23.04 -21.46
CA THR A 134 -23.60 -24.39 -21.26
C THR A 134 -25.11 -24.37 -21.37
#